data_AF-A0A969BT82-F1
#
_entry.id   AF-A0A969BT82-F1
#
_cell.length_a   1.000
_cell.length_b   1.000
_cell.length_c   1.000
_cell.angle_alpha   90.00
_cell.angle_beta   90.00
_cell.angle_gamma   90.00
#
_symmetry.space_group_name_H-M   'P 1'
#
loop_
_entity.id
_entity.type
_entity.pdbx_description
1 polymer ?
#
loop_
_entity_poly.entity_id
_entity_poly.type
_entity_poly.pdbx_seq_one_letter_code
_entity_poly.pdbx_strand_id
1 'polypeptide(L)'
;MRARRGECRRRGFTCGNLVLQRVVLSAAGASRPCWAKHHPQWQLRGAGPRGWTVTSAKGSLVIMQDTLMPPDVLAYDGNYAAWLGGVLNEVNAIEQPIILPMNGATLAFRWRLQSTETQCHNDVLLVSLNGVLIDKLALCQPRTTSDYVAYSRNLQSWAGQRVVLQLRVQTNGSLSSNLFVDDVRVE
;
A
#
# COMPACT_ATOMS: atom_id res chain seq x y z
N MET A 1 49.19 -8.85 23.75
CA MET A 1 48.16 -8.05 24.46
C MET A 1 48.20 -6.60 23.96
N ARG A 2 47.01 -5.99 23.84
CA ARG A 2 46.68 -4.58 23.51
C ARG A 2 46.82 -4.10 22.06
N ALA A 3 45.64 -3.96 21.46
CA ALA A 3 45.27 -3.21 20.27
C ALA A 3 45.43 -1.69 20.44
N ARG A 4 45.38 -0.93 19.32
CA ARG A 4 44.37 0.12 19.08
C ARG A 4 44.45 0.75 17.68
N ARG A 5 43.25 0.88 17.09
CA ARG A 5 42.69 1.99 16.29
C ARG A 5 43.36 2.38 14.97
N GLY A 6 42.77 1.89 13.86
CA GLY A 6 42.91 2.46 12.53
C GLY A 6 41.96 3.64 12.34
N GLU A 7 42.54 4.77 11.95
CA GLU A 7 41.92 6.08 11.80
C GLU A 7 41.35 6.26 10.39
N CYS A 8 40.21 6.96 10.31
CA CYS A 8 39.50 7.29 9.08
C CYS A 8 40.26 8.39 8.32
N ARG A 9 40.70 8.12 7.08
CA ARG A 9 41.22 9.16 6.17
C ARG A 9 40.51 9.11 4.82
N ARG A 10 39.72 10.15 4.58
CA ARG A 10 39.14 10.52 3.28
C ARG A 10 40.27 10.84 2.29
N ARG A 11 40.25 10.20 1.12
CA ARG A 11 40.87 10.68 -0.13
C ARG A 11 39.73 10.63 -1.16
N GLY A 12 39.34 11.71 -1.81
CA GLY A 12 40.18 12.50 -2.70
C GLY A 12 39.95 11.96 -4.11
N PHE A 13 38.84 12.35 -4.74
CA PHE A 13 38.52 12.04 -6.13
C PHE A 13 39.38 12.94 -7.03
N THR A 14 40.22 12.34 -7.87
CA THR A 14 40.73 12.98 -9.08
C THR A 14 40.37 12.10 -10.27
N CYS A 15 39.69 12.71 -11.25
CA CYS A 15 39.45 12.13 -12.56
C CYS A 15 40.76 12.11 -13.35
N GLY A 16 41.08 10.97 -13.96
CA GLY A 16 42.17 10.82 -14.91
C GLY A 16 41.88 9.63 -15.82
N ASN A 17 41.63 9.93 -17.10
CA ASN A 17 41.47 8.95 -18.17
C ASN A 17 42.76 8.13 -18.33
N LEU A 18 42.63 6.80 -18.39
CA LEU A 18 43.61 5.96 -19.07
C LEU A 18 42.94 4.72 -19.67
N VAL A 19 43.26 4.51 -20.94
CA VAL A 19 42.88 3.38 -21.80
C VAL A 19 43.83 2.21 -21.52
N LEU A 20 43.34 0.97 -21.35
CA LEU A 20 43.83 -0.28 -21.99
C LEU A 20 43.36 -1.59 -21.30
N GLN A 21 43.02 -2.52 -22.19
CA GLN A 21 43.19 -3.99 -22.16
C GLN A 21 42.29 -4.93 -21.33
N ARG A 22 41.82 -5.94 -22.09
CA ARG A 22 41.11 -7.16 -21.68
C ARG A 22 41.92 -8.01 -20.70
N VAL A 23 41.26 -8.55 -19.68
CA VAL A 23 41.51 -9.91 -19.15
C VAL A 23 40.16 -10.55 -18.83
N VAL A 24 39.97 -11.77 -19.34
CA VAL A 24 38.81 -12.65 -19.13
C VAL A 24 38.93 -13.33 -17.77
N LEU A 25 37.85 -13.44 -17.01
CA LEU A 25 37.62 -14.55 -16.08
C LEU A 25 36.12 -14.69 -15.80
N SER A 26 35.56 -15.82 -16.22
CA SER A 26 34.25 -16.31 -15.84
C SER A 26 34.24 -16.68 -14.36
N ALA A 27 33.29 -16.13 -13.61
CA ALA A 27 32.84 -16.69 -12.34
C ALA A 27 31.31 -16.80 -12.38
N ALA A 28 30.84 -18.04 -12.55
CA ALA A 28 29.48 -18.42 -12.20
C ALA A 28 29.29 -18.22 -10.69
N GLY A 29 28.22 -17.53 -10.32
CA GLY A 29 27.93 -17.20 -8.93
C GLY A 29 27.10 -15.93 -8.83
N ALA A 30 25.98 -15.86 -9.55
CA ALA A 30 25.02 -14.79 -9.39
C ALA A 30 24.32 -14.94 -8.02
N SER A 31 24.99 -14.52 -6.96
CA SER A 31 24.32 -14.14 -5.73
C SER A 31 23.42 -12.96 -6.07
N ARG A 32 22.12 -13.24 -6.16
CA ARG A 32 21.09 -12.20 -6.36
C ARG A 32 21.26 -11.19 -5.23
N PRO A 33 21.59 -9.93 -5.52
CA PRO A 33 21.86 -8.97 -4.47
C PRO A 33 20.55 -8.60 -3.76
N CYS A 34 20.57 -8.60 -2.42
CA CYS A 34 19.41 -8.42 -1.52
C CYS A 34 18.76 -7.01 -1.55
N TRP A 35 18.82 -6.26 -2.64
CA TRP A 35 18.22 -4.91 -2.72
C TRP A 35 16.87 -4.84 -3.47
N ALA A 36 16.30 -5.98 -3.89
CA ALA A 36 15.04 -5.99 -4.65
C ALA A 36 13.77 -6.32 -3.84
N LYS A 37 13.73 -6.03 -2.53
CA LYS A 37 12.51 -6.11 -1.70
C LYS A 37 12.40 -4.99 -0.69
N HIS A 38 12.39 -3.74 -1.15
CA HIS A 38 11.93 -2.63 -0.34
C HIS A 38 10.96 -1.79 -1.16
N HIS A 39 9.67 -2.13 -1.04
CA HIS A 39 8.57 -1.26 -1.46
C HIS A 39 8.56 -0.04 -0.54
N PRO A 40 8.83 1.17 -1.04
CA PRO A 40 9.12 2.30 -0.18
C PRO A 40 7.85 3.12 0.08
N GLN A 41 6.81 2.57 0.72
CA GLN A 41 5.67 3.41 1.18
C GLN A 41 5.16 3.17 2.61
N TRP A 42 5.54 2.07 3.28
CA TRP A 42 5.05 1.81 4.65
C TRP A 42 6.12 1.50 5.72
N GLN A 43 7.39 1.34 5.34
CA GLN A 43 8.42 0.90 6.29
C GLN A 43 9.30 2.05 6.80
N LEU A 44 8.80 2.84 7.75
CA LEU A 44 9.63 3.46 8.80
C LEU A 44 8.78 3.60 10.08
N ARG A 45 9.07 2.76 11.08
CA ARG A 45 8.65 2.78 12.50
C ARG A 45 7.74 3.97 12.90
N GLY A 46 6.46 3.69 13.17
CA GLY A 46 5.57 4.61 13.89
C GLY A 46 4.98 5.77 13.09
N ALA A 47 4.52 5.53 11.87
CA ALA A 47 3.90 6.55 11.04
C ALA A 47 2.43 6.19 10.77
N GLY A 48 1.50 7.05 11.21
CA GLY A 48 0.08 6.98 10.82
C GLY A 48 -0.13 7.29 9.32
N PRO A 49 -1.06 8.16 8.93
CA PRO A 49 -1.44 8.41 7.52
C PRO A 49 -0.37 9.18 6.71
N ARG A 50 0.92 8.86 6.82
CA ARG A 50 1.98 9.56 6.07
C ARG A 50 1.77 9.35 4.58
N GLY A 51 1.60 10.46 3.86
CA GLY A 51 1.33 10.44 2.43
C GLY A 51 -0.12 10.08 2.07
N TRP A 52 -1.00 9.88 3.05
CA TRP A 52 -2.42 9.63 2.84
C TRP A 52 -3.26 10.77 3.42
N THR A 53 -4.19 11.26 2.63
CA THR A 53 -5.28 12.12 3.13
C THR A 53 -6.43 11.22 3.54
N VAL A 54 -6.99 11.47 4.72
CA VAL A 54 -8.10 10.71 5.29
C VAL A 54 -9.33 11.61 5.34
N THR A 55 -10.49 11.09 4.94
CA THR A 55 -11.78 11.75 5.13
C THR A 55 -12.79 10.79 5.75
N SER A 56 -13.68 11.33 6.58
CA SER A 56 -14.83 10.63 7.14
C SER A 56 -15.96 11.62 7.35
N ALA A 57 -17.17 11.26 6.91
CA ALA A 57 -18.36 12.09 7.04
C ALA A 57 -18.80 12.22 8.52
N LYS A 58 -18.55 11.20 9.35
CA LYS A 58 -18.87 11.20 10.78
C LYS A 58 -17.65 11.34 11.70
N GLY A 59 -16.48 11.60 11.15
CA GLY A 59 -15.25 11.83 11.91
C GLY A 59 -14.63 10.57 12.52
N SER A 60 -14.92 9.39 11.97
CA SER A 60 -14.30 8.13 12.37
C SER A 60 -12.79 8.13 12.08
N LEU A 61 -12.01 7.47 12.95
CA LEU A 61 -10.62 7.13 12.64
C LEU A 61 -10.60 6.11 11.50
N VAL A 62 -9.79 6.35 10.47
CA VAL A 62 -9.72 5.48 9.28
C VAL A 62 -8.40 4.73 9.20
N ILE A 63 -7.26 5.40 9.38
CA ILE A 63 -5.95 4.72 9.49
C ILE A 63 -5.57 4.66 10.95
N MET A 64 -5.41 3.46 11.50
CA MET A 64 -5.18 3.26 12.93
C MET A 64 -4.28 2.06 13.20
N GLN A 65 -3.80 1.98 14.43
CA GLN A 65 -3.07 0.80 14.89
C GLN A 65 -4.01 -0.41 14.94
N ASP A 66 -3.49 -1.58 14.60
CA ASP A 66 -4.22 -2.85 14.69
C ASP A 66 -4.79 -3.14 16.08
N THR A 67 -4.11 -2.71 17.14
CA THR A 67 -4.60 -2.79 18.53
C THR A 67 -5.91 -2.03 18.79
N LEU A 68 -6.32 -1.13 17.89
CA LEU A 68 -7.59 -0.40 17.95
C LEU A 68 -8.67 -0.99 17.02
N MET A 69 -8.34 -2.04 16.24
CA MET A 69 -9.26 -2.77 15.38
C MET A 69 -9.98 -3.89 16.16
N PRO A 70 -11.00 -4.55 15.57
CA PRO A 70 -11.61 -5.73 16.21
C PRO A 70 -10.54 -6.77 16.60
N PRO A 71 -10.68 -7.48 17.74
CA PRO A 71 -9.61 -8.31 18.30
C PRO A 71 -9.06 -9.42 17.39
N ASP A 72 -9.83 -9.84 16.38
CA ASP A 72 -9.47 -10.88 15.42
C ASP A 72 -8.91 -10.32 14.09
N VAL A 73 -8.72 -9.00 14.01
CA VAL A 73 -8.21 -8.28 12.84
C VAL A 73 -6.89 -7.62 13.21
N LEU A 74 -5.82 -8.08 12.58
CA LEU A 74 -4.51 -7.44 12.64
C LEU A 74 -4.23 -6.67 11.34
N ALA A 75 -3.21 -5.81 11.33
CA ALA A 75 -2.66 -5.32 10.07
C ALA A 75 -2.08 -6.49 9.26
N TYR A 76 -2.12 -6.39 7.93
CA TYR A 76 -1.54 -7.43 7.06
C TYR A 76 -0.01 -7.35 7.12
N ASP A 77 0.55 -6.13 7.10
CA ASP A 77 1.96 -5.88 7.34
C ASP A 77 2.14 -4.71 8.33
N GLY A 78 3.18 -4.79 9.17
CA GLY A 78 3.40 -3.80 10.23
C GLY A 78 2.28 -3.79 11.29
N ASN A 79 1.96 -2.60 11.81
CA ASN A 79 1.03 -2.43 12.95
C ASN A 79 -0.13 -1.45 12.62
N TYR A 80 -0.28 -1.04 11.37
CA TYR A 80 -1.28 -0.06 10.95
C TYR A 80 -1.98 -0.57 9.71
N ALA A 81 -3.30 -0.38 9.63
CA ALA A 81 -4.07 -0.57 8.41
C ALA A 81 -5.20 0.46 8.34
N ALA A 82 -5.84 0.56 7.19
CA ALA A 82 -7.04 1.37 7.02
C ALA A 82 -8.29 0.54 7.35
N TRP A 83 -9.15 1.04 8.24
CA TRP A 83 -10.49 0.53 8.50
C TRP A 83 -11.51 1.51 7.92
N LEU A 84 -12.10 1.12 6.79
CA LEU A 84 -13.13 1.84 6.07
C LEU A 84 -14.51 1.22 6.35
N GLY A 85 -15.57 2.02 6.28
CA GLY A 85 -16.92 1.62 6.73
C GLY A 85 -17.04 1.52 8.25
N GLY A 86 -17.63 0.42 8.73
CA GLY A 86 -17.88 0.09 10.13
C GLY A 86 -19.03 0.85 10.80
N VAL A 87 -19.21 2.12 10.42
CA VAL A 87 -20.33 2.97 10.85
C VAL A 87 -21.43 2.97 9.78
N LEU A 88 -22.69 2.96 10.21
CA LEU A 88 -23.85 3.10 9.32
C LEU A 88 -23.93 4.53 8.74
N ASN A 89 -24.44 4.70 7.51
CA ASN A 89 -24.57 5.97 6.80
C ASN A 89 -23.25 6.77 6.80
N GLU A 90 -22.14 6.08 6.53
CA GLU A 90 -20.79 6.64 6.55
C GLU A 90 -20.25 6.73 5.13
N VAL A 91 -19.49 7.80 4.90
CA VAL A 91 -18.61 7.92 3.74
C VAL A 91 -17.22 8.24 4.25
N ASN A 92 -16.33 7.26 4.18
CA ASN A 92 -14.92 7.46 4.51
C ASN A 92 -14.01 7.06 3.35
N ALA A 93 -12.87 7.74 3.26
CA ALA A 93 -11.91 7.51 2.20
C ALA A 93 -10.48 7.73 2.66
N ILE A 94 -9.57 7.06 1.96
CA ILE A 94 -8.14 7.37 1.96
C ILE A 94 -7.70 7.72 0.55
N GLU A 95 -6.86 8.75 0.44
CA GLU A 95 -6.38 9.29 -0.82
C GLU A 95 -4.88 9.50 -0.82
N GLN A 96 -4.23 9.24 -1.95
CA GLN A 96 -2.80 9.51 -2.12
C GLN A 96 -2.47 9.94 -3.55
N PRO A 97 -1.70 11.02 -3.76
CA PRO A 97 -1.11 11.32 -5.05
C PRO A 97 0.03 10.33 -5.34
N ILE A 98 -0.08 9.63 -6.46
CA ILE A 98 0.89 8.62 -6.91
C ILE A 98 1.35 8.91 -8.35
N ILE A 99 2.51 8.38 -8.71
CA ILE A 99 3.01 8.37 -10.08
C ILE A 99 2.95 6.92 -10.54
N LEU A 100 2.21 6.67 -11.62
CA LEU A 100 2.10 5.32 -12.19
C LEU A 100 3.33 5.01 -13.06
N PRO A 101 3.86 3.77 -13.04
CA PRO A 101 5.00 3.43 -13.87
C PRO A 101 4.66 3.52 -15.36
N MET A 102 5.67 3.78 -16.19
CA MET A 102 5.47 4.01 -17.64
C MET A 102 5.24 2.72 -18.43
N ASN A 103 5.77 1.58 -17.97
CA ASN A 103 5.85 0.33 -18.74
C ASN A 103 4.98 -0.79 -18.13
N GLY A 104 3.79 -0.44 -17.68
CA GLY A 104 2.99 -1.32 -16.81
C GLY A 104 2.48 -0.50 -15.65
N ALA A 105 1.17 -0.53 -15.40
CA ALA A 105 0.63 0.00 -14.15
C ALA A 105 -0.42 -0.97 -13.64
N THR A 106 -0.19 -1.54 -12.46
CA THR A 106 -1.13 -2.38 -11.75
C THR A 106 -1.29 -1.84 -10.34
N LEU A 107 -2.52 -1.55 -9.94
CA LEU A 107 -2.85 -1.30 -8.54
C LEU A 107 -3.03 -2.62 -7.82
N ALA A 108 -2.35 -2.79 -6.70
CA ALA A 108 -2.52 -3.93 -5.82
C ALA A 108 -2.66 -3.48 -4.36
N PHE A 109 -3.47 -4.21 -3.60
CA PHE A 109 -3.57 -4.07 -2.15
C PHE A 109 -4.08 -5.36 -1.53
N ARG A 110 -3.99 -5.45 -0.21
CA ARG A 110 -4.58 -6.50 0.61
C ARG A 110 -5.84 -5.97 1.25
N TRP A 111 -6.92 -6.76 1.21
CA TRP A 111 -8.17 -6.38 1.85
C TRP A 111 -8.79 -7.53 2.61
N ARG A 112 -9.40 -7.23 3.75
CA ARG A 112 -10.24 -8.14 4.53
C ARG A 112 -11.60 -7.50 4.73
N LEU A 113 -12.67 -8.28 4.57
CA LEU A 113 -14.04 -7.78 4.75
C LEU A 113 -14.75 -8.57 5.83
N GLN A 114 -15.33 -7.85 6.79
CA GLN A 114 -16.28 -8.38 7.76
C GLN A 114 -17.59 -7.63 7.63
N SER A 115 -18.59 -8.27 7.04
CA SER A 115 -19.89 -7.66 6.75
C SER A 115 -21.05 -8.48 7.29
N THR A 116 -22.01 -7.79 7.89
CA THR A 116 -23.34 -8.32 8.20
C THR A 116 -24.39 -7.88 7.18
N GLU A 117 -24.08 -6.93 6.29
CA GLU A 117 -24.97 -6.49 5.20
C GLU A 117 -25.31 -7.66 4.26
N THR A 118 -26.59 -7.90 4.02
CA THR A 118 -27.07 -9.02 3.20
C THR A 118 -27.19 -8.67 1.73
N GLN A 119 -27.40 -7.39 1.41
CA GLN A 119 -27.61 -6.92 0.04
C GLN A 119 -26.33 -6.30 -0.54
N CYS A 120 -25.78 -6.96 -1.56
CA CYS A 120 -24.50 -6.60 -2.20
C CYS A 120 -24.53 -5.33 -3.09
N HIS A 121 -25.45 -4.42 -2.86
CA HIS A 121 -25.49 -3.12 -3.51
C HIS A 121 -25.63 -1.95 -2.52
N ASN A 122 -25.81 -2.25 -1.24
CA ASN A 122 -26.01 -1.26 -0.18
C ASN A 122 -24.70 -0.62 0.25
N ASP A 123 -23.72 -1.44 0.62
CA ASP A 123 -22.40 -0.98 1.04
C ASP A 123 -21.37 -1.31 -0.04
N VAL A 124 -20.51 -0.35 -0.36
CA VAL A 124 -19.60 -0.44 -1.51
C VAL A 124 -18.24 0.18 -1.23
N LEU A 125 -17.19 -0.44 -1.77
CA LEU A 125 -15.89 0.18 -2.00
C LEU A 125 -15.86 0.72 -3.43
N LEU A 126 -15.40 1.95 -3.56
CA LEU A 126 -15.17 2.63 -4.82
C LEU A 126 -13.67 2.93 -4.95
N VAL A 127 -13.07 2.44 -6.03
CA VAL A 127 -11.67 2.68 -6.38
C VAL A 127 -11.64 3.67 -7.53
N SER A 128 -11.00 4.82 -7.35
CA SER A 128 -10.95 5.86 -8.39
C SER A 128 -9.56 6.49 -8.56
N LEU A 129 -9.32 7.00 -9.77
CA LEU A 129 -8.14 7.78 -10.14
C LEU A 129 -8.59 9.15 -10.63
N ASN A 130 -8.12 10.23 -10.00
CA ASN A 130 -8.55 11.60 -10.30
C ASN A 130 -10.10 11.75 -10.33
N GLY A 131 -10.80 11.02 -9.46
CA GLY A 131 -12.27 10.99 -9.39
C GLY A 131 -12.96 10.12 -10.45
N VAL A 132 -12.23 9.54 -11.41
CA VAL A 132 -12.78 8.58 -12.38
C VAL A 132 -12.87 7.21 -11.73
N LEU A 133 -14.08 6.64 -11.66
CA LEU A 133 -14.31 5.31 -11.10
C LEU A 133 -13.63 4.23 -11.97
N ILE A 134 -12.74 3.47 -11.36
CA ILE A 134 -12.04 2.34 -12.00
C ILE A 134 -12.66 1.02 -11.55
N ASP A 135 -13.03 0.89 -10.28
CA ASP A 135 -13.64 -0.32 -9.78
C ASP A 135 -14.68 -0.07 -8.68
N LYS A 136 -15.61 -1.01 -8.55
CA LYS A 136 -16.66 -1.01 -7.52
C LYS A 136 -16.80 -2.43 -6.95
N LEU A 137 -16.53 -2.58 -5.66
CA LEU A 137 -16.67 -3.84 -4.95
C LEU A 137 -17.85 -3.75 -3.98
N ALA A 138 -18.70 -4.77 -3.99
CA ALA A 138 -19.78 -4.89 -3.02
C ALA A 138 -19.23 -5.35 -1.67
N LEU A 139 -19.64 -4.66 -0.60
CA LEU A 139 -19.34 -5.01 0.77
C LEU A 139 -20.59 -5.64 1.38
N CYS A 140 -20.64 -6.97 1.40
CA CYS A 140 -21.79 -7.73 1.87
C CYS A 140 -21.34 -9.08 2.43
N GLN A 141 -22.19 -9.72 3.22
CA GLN A 141 -21.95 -10.97 3.94
C GLN A 141 -21.50 -12.09 2.99
N PRO A 142 -22.10 -12.31 1.80
CA PRO A 142 -21.61 -13.33 0.86
C PRO A 142 -20.18 -13.09 0.34
N ARG A 143 -19.62 -11.89 0.57
CA ARG A 143 -18.26 -11.50 0.15
C ARG A 143 -17.30 -11.33 1.33
N THR A 144 -17.77 -11.53 2.57
CA THR A 144 -16.92 -11.56 3.76
C THR A 144 -15.76 -12.53 3.55
N THR A 145 -14.56 -12.14 3.99
CA THR A 145 -13.36 -12.94 3.86
C THR A 145 -12.89 -13.39 5.24
N SER A 146 -12.31 -14.59 5.32
CA SER A 146 -11.75 -15.10 6.59
C SER A 146 -10.45 -14.40 6.97
N ASP A 147 -9.71 -13.91 5.97
CA ASP A 147 -8.43 -13.19 6.14
C ASP A 147 -8.24 -12.18 4.99
N TYR A 148 -7.11 -11.48 4.96
CA TYR A 148 -6.72 -10.60 3.88
C TYR A 148 -6.51 -11.36 2.56
N VAL A 149 -7.25 -10.94 1.55
CA VAL A 149 -7.15 -11.42 0.17
C VAL A 149 -6.49 -10.36 -0.70
N ALA A 150 -5.89 -10.80 -1.81
CA ALA A 150 -5.26 -9.90 -2.76
C ALA A 150 -6.31 -9.23 -3.66
N TYR A 151 -6.16 -7.93 -3.88
CA TYR A 151 -6.78 -7.20 -4.97
C TYR A 151 -5.72 -6.85 -6.01
N SER A 152 -6.10 -6.89 -7.29
CA SER A 152 -5.26 -6.44 -8.39
C SER A 152 -6.13 -5.82 -9.48
N ARG A 153 -5.68 -4.68 -10.02
CA ARG A 153 -6.35 -4.01 -11.13
C ARG A 153 -5.33 -3.45 -12.11
N ASN A 154 -5.48 -3.84 -13.36
CA ASN A 154 -4.70 -3.28 -14.46
C ASN A 154 -5.11 -1.82 -14.70
N LEU A 155 -4.12 -0.93 -14.70
CA LEU A 155 -4.20 0.51 -14.91
C LEU A 155 -3.38 0.97 -16.12
N GLN A 156 -3.09 0.09 -17.08
CA GLN A 156 -2.21 0.38 -18.22
C GLN A 156 -2.62 1.64 -19.00
N SER A 157 -3.93 1.93 -19.10
CA SER A 157 -4.43 3.15 -19.75
C SER A 157 -4.04 4.45 -19.03
N TRP A 158 -3.55 4.35 -17.80
CA TRP A 158 -3.10 5.45 -16.94
C TRP A 158 -1.57 5.45 -16.75
N ALA A 159 -0.83 4.55 -17.40
CA ALA A 159 0.62 4.42 -17.25
C ALA A 159 1.35 5.75 -17.49
N GLY A 160 2.37 6.03 -16.66
CA GLY A 160 3.16 7.26 -16.72
C GLY A 160 2.47 8.53 -16.21
N GLN A 161 1.20 8.48 -15.81
CA GLN A 161 0.48 9.64 -15.31
C GLN A 161 0.70 9.84 -13.81
N ARG A 162 0.66 11.11 -13.39
CA ARG A 162 0.46 11.47 -11.98
C ARG A 162 -1.04 11.55 -11.70
N VAL A 163 -1.50 10.74 -10.76
CA VAL A 163 -2.92 10.61 -10.42
C VAL A 163 -3.14 10.67 -8.91
N VAL A 164 -4.35 11.00 -8.49
CA VAL A 164 -4.81 10.83 -7.12
C VAL A 164 -5.58 9.52 -7.04
N LEU A 165 -5.02 8.54 -6.34
CA LEU A 165 -5.73 7.30 -5.99
C LEU A 165 -6.64 7.57 -4.81
N GLN A 166 -7.90 7.14 -4.91
CA GLN A 166 -8.87 7.16 -3.82
C GLN A 166 -9.46 5.76 -3.62
N LEU A 167 -9.46 5.30 -2.37
CA LEU A 167 -10.26 4.18 -1.89
C LEU A 167 -11.34 4.74 -0.98
N ARG A 168 -12.60 4.67 -1.41
CA ARG A 168 -13.74 5.26 -0.68
C ARG A 168 -14.79 4.21 -0.40
N VAL A 169 -15.22 4.10 0.85
CA VAL A 169 -16.36 3.28 1.25
C VAL A 169 -17.59 4.15 1.45
N GLN A 170 -18.74 3.64 1.03
CA GLN A 170 -20.05 4.21 1.30
C GLN A 170 -20.91 3.11 1.94
N THR A 171 -21.46 3.37 3.12
CA THR A 171 -22.37 2.45 3.81
C THR A 171 -23.79 3.02 3.89
N ASN A 172 -24.77 2.12 4.02
CA ASN A 172 -26.16 2.46 4.22
C ASN A 172 -26.53 2.56 5.72
N GLY A 173 -27.81 2.78 6.01
CA GLY A 173 -28.32 3.00 7.35
C GLY A 173 -28.74 1.77 8.15
N SER A 174 -28.41 0.54 7.73
CA SER A 174 -29.00 -0.68 8.30
C SER A 174 -27.99 -1.67 8.89
N LEU A 175 -27.17 -2.30 8.06
CA LEU A 175 -26.24 -3.35 8.44
C LEU A 175 -24.80 -2.85 8.23
N SER A 176 -23.86 -3.40 8.99
CA SER A 176 -22.49 -2.90 9.01
C SER A 176 -21.59 -3.70 8.08
N SER A 177 -20.72 -2.98 7.37
CA SER A 177 -19.63 -3.53 6.58
C SER A 177 -18.31 -2.91 7.01
N ASN A 178 -17.36 -3.74 7.42
CA ASN A 178 -16.02 -3.36 7.88
C ASN A 178 -15.01 -3.80 6.84
N LEU A 179 -14.41 -2.86 6.14
CA LEU A 179 -13.38 -3.12 5.16
C LEU A 179 -12.02 -2.71 5.74
N PHE A 180 -11.12 -3.66 5.83
CA PHE A 180 -9.73 -3.43 6.22
C PHE A 180 -8.86 -3.47 4.97
N VAL A 181 -8.02 -2.46 4.77
CA VAL A 181 -7.12 -2.33 3.62
C VAL A 181 -5.70 -2.08 4.08
N ASP A 182 -4.75 -2.78 3.47
CA ASP A 182 -3.34 -2.67 3.77
C ASP A 182 -2.48 -2.98 2.52
N ASP A 183 -1.16 -2.73 2.59
CA ASP A 183 -0.18 -3.05 1.55
C ASP A 183 -0.55 -2.48 0.16
N VAL A 184 -1.06 -1.24 0.14
CA VAL A 184 -1.40 -0.53 -1.10
C VAL A 184 -0.13 -0.17 -1.86
N ARG A 185 -0.05 -0.60 -3.12
CA ARG A 185 1.10 -0.37 -4.00
C ARG A 185 0.68 -0.27 -5.47
N VAL A 186 1.56 0.35 -6.26
CA VAL A 186 1.50 0.33 -7.72
C VAL A 186 2.80 -0.23 -8.28
N GLU A 187 2.67 -1.09 -9.29
CA GLU A 187 3.78 -1.79 -9.96
C GLU A 187 3.65 -1.83 -11.49
#